data_AF-A0A7W9N1G1-F1
#
_entry.id   AF-A0A7W9N1G1-F1
#
_cell.length_a   1.000
_cell.length_b   1.000
_cell.length_c   1.000
_cell.angle_alpha   90.00
_cell.angle_beta   90.00
_cell.angle_gamma   90.00
#
_symmetry.space_group_name_H-M   'P 1'
#
loop_
_entity.id
_entity.type
_entity.pdbx_description
1 polymer ?
#
loop_
_entity_poly.entity_id
_entity_poly.type
_entity_poly.pdbx_seq_one_letter_code
_entity_poly.pdbx_strand_id
1 'polypeptide(L)'
;MSDEHLEQQRTLYGAPLAERFTGVREAYGLSQRALAQTLGLSAPMLSQLASGQRIKIGSPAVYARLVMLEERAGEPDPAAVLAEVRDSEPVLTSQSFAASPEADLPARLARLAGPAGLRAAESAARAAGEARLADVLAAAAEAGARG
;
A
#
# COMPACT_ATOMS: atom_id res chain seq x y z
N MET A 1 21.26 15.79 -5.20
CA MET A 1 20.02 16.08 -4.45
C MET A 1 18.85 15.25 -4.99
N SER A 2 18.60 15.22 -6.30
CA SER A 2 17.53 14.42 -6.91
C SER A 2 17.65 12.93 -6.55
N ASP A 3 18.84 12.34 -6.64
CA ASP A 3 19.04 10.92 -6.29
C ASP A 3 18.74 10.61 -4.82
N GLU A 4 19.14 11.48 -3.89
CA GLU A 4 18.83 11.32 -2.46
C GLU A 4 17.33 11.41 -2.20
N HIS A 5 16.63 12.33 -2.87
CA HIS A 5 15.18 12.45 -2.76
C HIS A 5 14.45 11.23 -3.34
N LEU A 6 14.93 10.67 -4.44
CA LEU A 6 14.37 9.45 -5.03
C LEU A 6 14.61 8.23 -4.13
N GLU A 7 15.76 8.15 -3.47
CA GLU A 7 16.05 7.08 -2.51
C GLU A 7 15.18 7.20 -1.24
N GLN A 8 14.94 8.42 -0.76
CA GLN A 8 13.98 8.64 0.32
C GLN A 8 12.55 8.29 -0.09
N GLN A 9 12.15 8.59 -1.33
CA GLN A 9 10.86 8.12 -1.85
C GLN A 9 10.79 6.59 -1.91
N ARG A 10 11.86 5.93 -2.37
CA ARG A 10 11.95 4.45 -2.38
C ARG A 10 11.82 3.88 -0.98
N THR A 11 12.44 4.50 0.01
CA THR A 11 12.33 4.10 1.42
C THR A 11 10.89 4.24 1.94
N LEU A 12 10.20 5.34 1.61
CA LEU A 12 8.86 5.63 2.11
C LEU A 12 7.74 4.89 1.36
N TYR A 13 7.93 4.64 0.07
CA TYR A 13 6.89 4.19 -0.85
C TYR A 13 7.28 2.92 -1.61
N GLY A 14 8.40 2.28 -1.28
CA GLY A 14 8.91 1.07 -1.96
C GLY A 14 9.56 1.33 -3.33
N ALA A 15 9.18 2.40 -4.01
CA ALA A 15 9.73 2.83 -5.29
C ALA A 15 9.62 4.36 -5.46
N PRO A 16 10.40 4.96 -6.37
CA PRO A 16 10.20 6.35 -6.76
C PRO A 16 8.78 6.61 -7.23
N LEU A 17 8.20 7.74 -6.81
CA LEU A 17 6.80 8.05 -7.15
C LEU A 17 6.59 8.22 -8.66
N ALA A 18 7.62 8.67 -9.39
CA ALA A 18 7.59 8.78 -10.84
C ALA A 18 7.30 7.44 -11.53
N GLU A 19 7.93 6.36 -11.03
CA GLU A 19 7.78 5.00 -11.56
C GLU A 19 6.35 4.51 -11.32
N ARG A 20 5.86 4.67 -10.09
CA ARG A 20 4.49 4.29 -9.69
C ARG A 20 3.42 5.05 -10.48
N PHE A 21 3.57 6.36 -10.61
CA PHE A 21 2.65 7.18 -11.42
C PHE A 21 2.66 6.80 -12.90
N THR A 22 3.82 6.41 -13.44
CA THR A 22 3.93 5.95 -14.83
C THR A 22 3.20 4.63 -15.02
N GLY A 23 3.42 3.65 -14.13
CA GLY A 23 2.72 2.37 -14.18
C GLY A 23 1.20 2.51 -14.16
N VAL A 24 0.66 3.35 -13.26
CA VAL A 24 -0.78 3.63 -13.23
C VAL A 24 -1.26 4.35 -14.48
N ARG A 25 -0.51 5.32 -15.01
CA ARG A 25 -0.90 6.01 -16.24
C ARG A 25 -0.96 5.08 -17.44
N GLU A 26 -0.01 4.16 -17.55
CA GLU A 26 0.03 3.19 -18.64
C GLU A 26 -1.10 2.17 -18.50
N ALA A 27 -1.32 1.64 -17.29
CA ALA A 27 -2.38 0.67 -17.02
C ALA A 27 -3.79 1.19 -17.33
N TYR A 28 -4.06 2.48 -17.09
CA TYR A 28 -5.37 3.10 -17.27
C TYR A 28 -5.45 4.06 -18.46
N GLY A 29 -4.39 4.22 -19.26
CA GLY A 29 -4.34 5.15 -20.39
C GLY A 29 -4.50 6.63 -20.00
N LEU A 30 -3.99 7.04 -18.84
CA LEU A 30 -4.24 8.37 -18.27
C LEU A 30 -3.20 9.41 -18.66
N SER A 31 -3.68 10.63 -18.91
CA SER A 31 -2.84 11.81 -18.87
C SER A 31 -2.39 12.13 -17.44
N GLN A 32 -1.29 12.87 -17.30
CA GLN A 32 -0.81 13.33 -15.99
C GLN A 32 -1.86 14.18 -15.25
N ARG A 33 -2.64 15.00 -15.98
CA ARG A 33 -3.75 15.78 -15.41
C ARG A 33 -4.91 14.90 -14.94
N ALA A 34 -5.24 13.86 -15.68
CA ALA A 34 -6.30 12.94 -15.29
C ALA A 34 -5.90 12.14 -14.04
N LEU A 35 -4.66 11.64 -13.98
CA LEU A 35 -4.13 11.00 -12.78
C LEU A 35 -4.19 11.94 -11.56
N ALA A 36 -3.75 13.20 -11.71
CA ALA A 36 -3.81 14.16 -10.61
C ALA A 36 -5.24 14.36 -10.09
N GLN A 37 -6.22 14.47 -10.99
CA GLN A 37 -7.64 14.60 -10.61
C GLN A 37 -8.16 13.35 -9.88
N THR A 38 -7.87 12.15 -10.38
CA THR A 38 -8.30 10.89 -9.74
C THR A 38 -7.70 10.73 -8.35
N LEU A 39 -6.42 11.10 -8.18
CA LEU A 39 -5.75 11.02 -6.88
C LEU A 39 -6.20 12.12 -5.89
N GLY A 40 -6.80 13.21 -6.37
CA GLY A 40 -7.10 14.39 -5.57
C GLY A 40 -5.88 15.29 -5.32
N LEU A 41 -4.94 15.32 -6.28
CA LEU A 41 -3.76 16.18 -6.27
C LEU A 41 -3.89 17.33 -7.26
N SER A 42 -3.20 18.44 -6.97
CA SER A 42 -2.97 19.47 -7.99
C SER A 42 -1.94 18.99 -9.00
N ALA A 43 -2.07 19.39 -10.27
CA ALA A 43 -1.10 19.07 -11.32
C ALA A 43 0.34 19.52 -10.98
N PRO A 44 0.57 20.72 -10.40
CA PRO A 44 1.90 21.11 -9.94
C PRO A 44 2.47 20.18 -8.86
N MET A 45 1.64 19.78 -7.88
CA MET A 45 2.09 18.89 -6.81
C MET A 45 2.47 17.51 -7.35
N LEU A 46 1.70 16.97 -8.29
CA LEU A 46 2.04 15.71 -8.95
C LEU A 46 3.34 15.83 -9.76
N SER A 47 3.56 16.95 -10.46
CA SER A 47 4.82 17.20 -11.18
C SER A 47 6.03 17.29 -10.25
N GLN A 48 5.89 17.91 -9.08
CA GLN A 48 6.98 18.02 -8.09
C GLN A 48 7.34 16.67 -7.47
N LEU A 49 6.34 15.82 -7.22
CA LEU A 49 6.55 14.46 -6.72
C LEU A 49 7.24 13.59 -7.78
N ALA A 50 6.77 13.67 -9.03
CA ALA A 50 7.34 12.93 -10.16
C ALA A 50 8.77 13.36 -10.51
N SER A 51 9.14 14.62 -10.31
CA SER A 51 10.51 15.11 -10.56
C SER A 51 11.47 14.90 -9.38
N GLY A 52 11.00 14.35 -8.26
CA GLY A 52 11.79 14.21 -7.03
C GLY A 52 12.08 15.55 -6.32
N GLN A 53 11.48 16.67 -6.76
CA GLN A 53 11.56 17.95 -6.05
C GLN A 53 10.82 17.91 -4.71
N ARG A 54 9.77 17.09 -4.63
CA ARG A 54 9.02 16.83 -3.40
C ARG A 54 9.09 15.36 -3.04
N ILE A 55 9.43 15.07 -1.80
CA ILE A 55 9.61 13.69 -1.32
C ILE A 55 8.26 13.12 -0.84
N LYS A 56 7.53 13.86 0.00
CA LYS A 56 6.33 13.36 0.69
C LYS A 56 5.03 13.77 0.02
N ILE A 57 4.11 12.82 -0.11
CA ILE A 57 2.69 13.05 -0.37
C ILE A 57 2.07 13.72 0.87
N GLY A 58 1.36 14.83 0.65
CA GLY A 58 0.83 15.65 1.75
C GLY A 58 -0.46 15.11 2.40
N SER A 59 -1.21 14.25 1.71
CA SER A 59 -2.45 13.66 2.19
C SER A 59 -2.37 12.13 2.16
N PRO A 60 -2.59 11.43 3.29
CA PRO A 60 -2.64 9.97 3.33
C PRO A 60 -3.64 9.39 2.32
N ALA A 61 -4.78 10.05 2.14
CA ALA A 61 -5.83 9.61 1.22
C ALA A 61 -5.36 9.51 -0.23
N VAL A 62 -4.46 10.40 -0.66
CA VAL A 62 -3.85 10.37 -1.99
C VAL A 62 -3.04 9.09 -2.18
N TYR A 63 -2.28 8.68 -1.16
CA TYR A 63 -1.49 7.47 -1.22
C TYR A 63 -2.38 6.22 -1.25
N ALA A 64 -3.45 6.18 -0.45
CA ALA A 64 -4.43 5.10 -0.52
C ALA A 64 -5.03 4.97 -1.93
N ARG A 65 -5.46 6.08 -2.54
CA ARG A 65 -5.99 6.06 -3.92
C ARG A 65 -4.97 5.56 -4.94
N LEU A 66 -3.70 5.89 -4.78
CA LEU A 66 -2.63 5.36 -5.64
C LEU A 66 -2.54 3.83 -5.52
N VAL A 67 -2.48 3.31 -4.29
CA VAL A 67 -2.41 1.86 -4.03
C VAL A 67 -3.65 1.15 -4.58
N MET A 68 -4.85 1.71 -4.38
CA MET A 68 -6.09 1.15 -4.92
C MET A 68 -6.05 1.04 -6.45
N LEU A 69 -5.46 2.02 -7.16
CA LEU A 69 -5.30 1.93 -8.62
C LEU A 69 -4.30 0.85 -9.02
N GLU A 70 -3.20 0.70 -8.29
CA GLU A 70 -2.19 -0.32 -8.56
C GLU A 70 -2.73 -1.74 -8.33
N GLU A 71 -3.45 -1.97 -7.23
CA GLU A 71 -4.04 -3.27 -6.89
C GLU A 71 -5.13 -3.73 -7.86
N ARG A 72 -5.86 -2.76 -8.45
CA ARG A 72 -6.98 -3.01 -9.36
C ARG A 72 -6.59 -2.91 -10.84
N ALA A 73 -5.30 -2.76 -11.13
CA ALA A 73 -4.81 -2.72 -12.49
C ALA A 73 -5.13 -4.05 -13.21
N GLY A 74 -5.74 -3.95 -14.40
CA GLY A 74 -6.15 -5.11 -15.19
C GLY A 74 -7.59 -5.59 -14.93
N GLU A 75 -8.34 -4.94 -14.04
CA GLU A 75 -9.79 -5.14 -13.96
C GLU A 75 -10.48 -4.78 -15.30
N PRO A 76 -11.56 -5.50 -15.68
CA PRO A 76 -12.19 -5.36 -16.99
C PRO A 76 -12.85 -4.00 -17.24
N ASP A 77 -13.22 -3.27 -16.18
CA ASP A 77 -13.83 -1.94 -16.28
C ASP A 77 -12.96 -0.86 -15.62
N PRO A 78 -11.94 -0.34 -16.33
CA PRO A 78 -11.06 0.69 -15.79
C PRO A 78 -11.81 2.00 -15.50
N ALA A 79 -12.92 2.29 -16.18
CA ALA A 79 -13.69 3.51 -15.95
C ALA A 79 -14.42 3.46 -14.61
N ALA A 80 -15.00 2.32 -14.26
CA ALA A 80 -15.61 2.09 -12.94
C ALA A 80 -14.57 2.22 -11.83
N VAL A 81 -13.40 1.57 -11.98
CA VAL A 81 -12.29 1.66 -11.00
C VAL A 81 -11.90 3.13 -10.74
N LEU A 82 -11.71 3.91 -11.80
CA LEU A 82 -11.31 5.32 -11.69
C LEU A 82 -12.37 6.18 -10.99
N ALA A 83 -13.66 5.92 -11.25
CA ALA A 83 -14.76 6.61 -10.58
C ALA A 83 -14.79 6.26 -9.09
N GLU A 84 -14.73 4.97 -8.76
CA GLU A 84 -14.72 4.49 -7.37
C GLU A 84 -13.53 5.04 -6.58
N VAL A 85 -12.33 5.05 -7.16
CA VAL A 85 -11.14 5.60 -6.50
C VAL A 85 -11.27 7.11 -6.26
N ARG A 86 -11.79 7.85 -7.24
CA ARG A 86 -11.98 9.30 -7.11
C ARG A 86 -12.97 9.63 -6.00
N ASP A 87 -14.07 8.89 -5.95
CA ASP A 87 -15.18 9.12 -5.02
C ASP A 87 -14.91 8.49 -3.65
N SER A 88 -13.89 7.62 -3.54
CA SER A 88 -13.41 7.10 -2.27
C SER A 88 -12.87 8.22 -1.39
N GLU A 89 -13.39 8.32 -0.18
CA GLU A 89 -12.78 9.05 0.94
C GLU A 89 -12.11 8.05 1.87
N PRO A 90 -10.89 7.56 1.55
CA PRO A 90 -10.21 6.64 2.44
C PRO A 90 -9.89 7.37 3.75
N VAL A 91 -10.61 6.99 4.81
CA VAL A 91 -10.35 7.43 6.18
C VAL A 91 -9.10 6.71 6.67
N LEU A 92 -7.94 7.22 6.26
CA LEU A 92 -6.68 6.87 6.88
C LEU A 92 -6.55 7.70 8.15
N THR A 93 -7.09 7.18 9.26
CA THR A 93 -6.76 7.75 10.57
C THR A 93 -5.23 7.67 10.74
N SER A 94 -4.59 8.67 11.35
CA SER A 94 -3.14 8.70 11.55
C SER A 94 -2.56 7.44 12.23
N GLN A 95 -3.40 6.62 12.86
CA GLN A 95 -3.02 5.30 13.38
C GLN A 95 -2.61 4.31 12.27
N SER A 96 -3.17 4.42 11.07
CA SER A 96 -2.86 3.54 9.93
C SER A 96 -1.52 3.86 9.25
N PHE A 97 -0.98 5.07 9.43
CA PHE A 97 0.36 5.45 8.95
C PHE A 97 1.45 5.20 10.00
N ALA A 98 1.09 5.20 11.29
CA ALA A 98 1.99 4.88 12.39
C ALA A 98 2.06 3.36 12.68
N ALA A 99 1.01 2.61 12.33
CA ALA A 99 1.12 1.17 12.20
C ALA A 99 1.94 0.88 10.94
N SER A 100 3.21 0.53 11.11
CA SER A 100 3.93 -0.20 10.08
C SER A 100 3.01 -1.32 9.56
N PRO A 101 2.93 -1.61 8.26
CA PRO A 101 2.12 -2.72 7.74
C PRO A 101 2.41 -4.07 8.45
N GLU A 102 3.59 -4.20 9.07
CA GLU A 102 3.97 -5.30 9.96
C GLU A 102 3.18 -5.36 11.29
N ALA A 103 2.74 -4.23 11.85
CA ALA A 103 2.09 -4.16 13.16
C ALA A 103 0.66 -4.75 13.16
N ASP A 104 -0.03 -4.71 12.01
CA ASP A 104 -1.39 -5.29 11.85
C ASP A 104 -1.38 -6.67 11.15
N LEU A 105 -0.20 -7.16 10.74
CA LEU A 105 -0.07 -8.43 10.03
C LEU A 105 -0.64 -9.62 10.82
N PRO A 106 -0.39 -9.77 12.14
CA PRO A 106 -0.97 -10.87 12.91
C PRO A 106 -2.50 -10.89 12.93
N ALA A 107 -3.13 -9.72 13.08
CA ALA A 107 -4.59 -9.60 13.10
C ALA A 107 -5.21 -9.87 11.72
N ARG A 108 -4.51 -9.49 10.63
CA ARG A 108 -4.92 -9.82 9.26
C ARG A 108 -4.84 -11.32 8.98
N LEU A 109 -3.77 -11.97 9.40
CA LEU A 109 -3.59 -13.42 9.24
C LEU A 109 -4.65 -14.22 10.02
N ALA A 110 -5.01 -13.78 11.23
CA ALA A 110 -6.08 -14.37 12.03
C ALA A 110 -7.46 -14.36 11.36
N ARG A 111 -7.73 -13.38 10.49
CA ARG A 111 -8.98 -13.33 9.69
C ARG A 111 -8.98 -14.28 8.50
N LEU A 112 -7.80 -14.63 7.98
CA LEU A 112 -7.65 -15.50 6.81
C LEU A 112 -7.60 -16.99 7.19
N ALA A 113 -7.05 -17.30 8.36
CA ALA A 113 -6.93 -18.66 8.86
C ALA A 113 -7.25 -18.73 10.35
N GLY A 114 -8.02 -19.74 10.75
CA GLY A 114 -8.32 -19.99 12.16
C GLY A 114 -7.07 -20.39 12.96
N PRO A 115 -7.15 -20.33 14.30
CA PRO A 115 -6.00 -20.53 15.19
C PRO A 115 -5.30 -21.89 15.03
N ALA A 116 -6.06 -22.94 14.68
CA ALA A 116 -5.48 -24.26 14.41
C ALA A 116 -4.60 -24.28 13.15
N GLY A 117 -5.03 -23.62 12.08
CA GLY A 117 -4.26 -23.51 10.84
C GLY A 117 -2.99 -22.68 11.02
N LEU A 118 -3.07 -21.60 11.79
CA LEU A 118 -1.92 -20.75 12.10
C LEU A 118 -0.86 -21.47 12.95
N ARG A 119 -1.27 -22.29 13.94
CA ARG A 119 -0.32 -23.12 14.73
C ARG A 119 0.35 -24.21 13.90
N ALA A 120 -0.36 -24.79 12.94
CA ALA A 120 0.23 -25.76 12.02
C ALA A 120 1.31 -25.09 11.13
N ALA A 121 1.01 -23.91 10.59
CA ALA A 121 1.94 -23.12 9.80
C ALA A 121 3.15 -22.65 10.63
N GLU A 122 2.94 -22.18 11.86
CA GLU A 122 4.00 -21.83 12.82
C GLU A 122 4.96 -23.01 13.04
N SER A 123 4.41 -24.20 13.27
CA SER A 123 5.20 -25.42 13.50
C SER A 123 6.04 -25.79 12.27
N ALA A 124 5.47 -25.65 11.07
CA ALA A 124 6.18 -25.86 9.81
C ALA A 124 7.31 -24.83 9.61
N ALA A 125 7.07 -23.56 9.92
CA ALA A 125 8.07 -22.50 9.84
C ALA A 125 9.25 -22.76 10.80
N ARG A 126 8.99 -23.22 12.04
CA ARG A 126 10.06 -23.61 12.96
C ARG A 126 10.89 -24.79 12.44
N ALA A 127 10.23 -25.81 11.88
CA ALA A 127 10.93 -26.96 11.31
C ALA A 127 11.83 -26.57 10.13
N ALA A 128 11.45 -25.54 9.38
CA ALA A 128 12.25 -24.96 8.31
C ALA A 128 13.37 -24.01 8.79
N GLY A 129 13.43 -23.67 10.08
CA GLY A 129 14.40 -22.72 10.64
C GLY A 129 14.01 -21.24 10.49
N GLU A 130 12.78 -20.95 10.04
CA GLU A 130 12.28 -19.60 9.78
C GLU A 130 11.72 -18.95 11.05
N ALA A 131 12.59 -18.64 12.01
CA ALA A 131 12.21 -18.15 13.34
C ALA A 131 11.30 -16.91 13.30
N ARG A 132 11.64 -15.91 12.48
CA ARG A 132 10.85 -14.67 12.37
C ARG A 132 9.44 -14.93 11.82
N LEU A 133 9.29 -15.86 10.88
CA LEU A 133 7.98 -16.22 10.34
C LEU A 133 7.15 -16.98 11.38
N ALA A 134 7.77 -17.89 12.12
CA ALA A 134 7.10 -18.61 13.21
C ALA A 134 6.56 -17.65 14.28
N ASP A 135 7.33 -16.62 14.66
CA ASP A 135 6.91 -15.63 15.65
C ASP A 135 5.68 -14.83 15.21
N VAL A 136 5.63 -14.44 13.93
CA VAL A 136 4.46 -13.72 13.36
C VAL A 136 3.22 -14.62 13.33
N LEU A 137 3.38 -15.89 12.97
CA LEU A 137 2.27 -16.87 12.93
C LEU A 137 1.74 -17.20 14.34
N ALA A 138 2.63 -17.29 15.33
CA ALA A 138 2.26 -17.44 16.74
C ALA A 138 1.42 -16.25 17.23
N ALA A 139 1.89 -15.02 16.98
CA ALA A 139 1.17 -13.80 17.33
C ALA A 139 -0.22 -13.74 16.67
N ALA A 140 -0.33 -14.21 15.42
CA ALA A 140 -1.60 -14.28 14.70
C ALA A 140 -2.56 -15.30 15.33
N ALA A 141 -2.07 -16.48 15.69
CA ALA A 141 -2.88 -17.53 16.32
C ALA A 141 -3.45 -17.08 17.67
N GLU A 142 -2.67 -16.31 18.44
CA GLU A 142 -3.14 -15.73 19.69
C GLU A 142 -4.18 -14.62 19.48
N ALA A 143 -3.98 -13.75 18.49
CA ALA A 143 -4.93 -12.70 18.16
C ALA A 143 -6.31 -13.28 17.79
N GLY A 144 -6.32 -14.35 16.98
CA GLY A 144 -7.54 -15.05 16.58
C GLY A 144 -8.20 -15.89 17.68
N ALA A 145 -7.52 -16.15 18.81
CA ALA A 145 -8.10 -16.85 19.95
C ALA A 145 -8.81 -15.91 20.95
N ARG A 146 -8.61 -14.59 20.82
CA ARG A 146 -9.18 -13.57 21.72
C ARG A 146 -10.43 -12.87 21.16
N GLY A 147 -10.73 -13.06 19.87
CA GLY A 147 -11.92 -12.54 19.19
C GLY A 147 -12.95 -13.64 18.97
#